data_AF-A0A7R9EDT8-F1
#
_entry.id   AF-A0A7R9EDT8-F1
#
_cell.length_a   1.000
_cell.length_b   1.000
_cell.length_c   1.000
_cell.angle_alpha   90.00
_cell.angle_beta   90.00
_cell.angle_gamma   90.00
#
_symmetry.space_group_name_H-M   'P 1'
#
loop_
_entity.id
_entity.type
_entity.pdbx_description
1 polymer ?
#
loop_
_entity_poly.entity_id
_entity_poly.type
_entity_poly.pdbx_seq_one_letter_code
_entity_poly.pdbx_strand_id
1 'polypeptide(L)'
;MELSGRALGRTVARLADRAGEGSRKKGLGATWSRNGGTSAPEPEEETGGLDVWVVGLTASTPREYRLMFQLFHAIVMGAPASGKGTISSRIVSCFNLNHISTGDLLRLHMENRTDLGKIAEEIVKKGQLVPDDLMLKLVEKELSKLSSANWLLDGFPRTKFQGEQLLKKEHINVVINLVVPYDVILERVQGRWIHLQSGRVYNSTFNAPKVQGVDDITGEQLIQRPDDQPEAVKKRLENYSQTAQPLFDLFREAGILKDFHGTETDEIWPKVYEYLGSYLRPLWLPELPIEFSDVSFEYLEHTIIPLCIWRPSGDPGFDPKLLSLA
;
A
#
# COMPACT_ATOMS: atom_id res chain seq x y z
N MET A 1 0.40 13.40 35.78
CA MET A 1 -0.88 12.75 35.41
C MET A 1 -0.73 12.21 34.00
N GLU A 2 -0.18 11.00 33.91
CA GLU A 2 0.00 10.22 32.69
C GLU A 2 -1.01 9.07 32.70
N LEU A 3 -1.69 8.81 31.58
CA LEU A 3 -2.29 7.50 31.29
C LEU A 3 -2.19 7.19 29.78
N SER A 4 -1.05 6.62 29.41
CA SER A 4 -0.84 5.42 28.56
C SER A 4 -1.90 5.03 27.49
N GLY A 5 -1.57 5.33 26.23
CA GLY A 5 -2.11 4.71 25.01
C GLY A 5 -1.53 3.32 24.69
N ARG A 6 -1.80 2.32 25.53
CA ARG A 6 -1.43 0.91 25.30
C ARG A 6 -2.57 -0.03 25.72
N ALA A 7 -3.61 -0.18 24.90
CA ALA A 7 -4.65 -1.19 25.20
C ALA A 7 -5.31 -1.89 23.99
N LEU A 8 -5.28 -1.35 22.76
CA LEU A 8 -6.02 -1.99 21.65
C LEU A 8 -5.28 -3.12 20.90
N GLY A 9 -3.97 -3.32 21.13
CA GLY A 9 -3.17 -4.27 20.34
C GLY A 9 -3.07 -5.71 20.86
N ARG A 10 -3.69 -6.08 21.99
CA ARG A 10 -3.51 -7.42 22.61
C ARG A 10 -4.71 -8.36 22.50
N THR A 11 -5.88 -7.87 22.09
CA THR A 11 -7.10 -8.69 22.07
C THR A 11 -7.22 -9.55 20.82
N VAL A 12 -6.65 -9.12 19.68
CA VAL A 12 -6.77 -9.85 18.41
C VAL A 12 -5.84 -11.08 18.34
N ALA A 13 -4.67 -11.05 19.00
CA ALA A 13 -3.71 -12.16 18.94
C ALA A 13 -4.11 -13.39 19.78
N ARG A 14 -4.93 -13.26 20.83
CA ARG A 14 -5.30 -14.40 21.70
C ARG A 14 -6.43 -15.29 21.17
N LEU A 15 -7.19 -14.81 20.18
CA LEU A 15 -8.31 -15.58 19.61
C LEU A 15 -7.87 -16.51 18.48
N ALA A 16 -6.76 -16.21 17.80
CA ALA A 16 -6.21 -17.08 16.75
C ALA A 16 -5.54 -18.35 17.31
N ASP A 17 -4.83 -18.25 18.44
CA ASP A 17 -4.11 -19.39 19.03
C ASP A 17 -5.04 -20.44 19.66
N ARG A 18 -6.28 -20.09 20.02
CA ARG A 18 -7.26 -21.02 20.61
C ARG A 18 -8.01 -21.88 19.59
N ALA A 19 -7.99 -21.53 18.31
CA ALA A 19 -8.66 -22.28 17.25
C ALA A 19 -7.80 -23.41 16.65
N GLY A 20 -6.50 -23.48 16.99
CA GLY A 20 -5.54 -24.42 16.42
C GLY A 20 -5.35 -25.75 17.17
N GLU A 21 -5.83 -25.88 18.40
CA GLU A 21 -5.58 -27.06 19.25
C GLU A 21 -6.88 -27.71 19.73
N GLY A 22 -7.48 -28.54 18.90
CA GLY A 22 -8.53 -29.44 19.38
C GLY A 22 -9.49 -29.98 18.32
N SER A 23 -9.03 -30.90 17.47
CA SER A 23 -9.85 -32.07 17.12
C SER A 23 -9.03 -33.12 16.35
N ARG A 24 -8.59 -34.13 17.09
CA ARG A 24 -8.15 -35.43 16.57
C ARG A 24 -9.35 -36.16 15.96
N LYS A 25 -9.12 -36.72 14.77
CA LYS A 25 -9.83 -37.83 14.12
C LYS A 25 -10.84 -38.59 15.01
N LYS A 26 -12.09 -38.66 14.57
CA LYS A 26 -12.87 -39.91 14.50
C LYS A 26 -13.78 -39.88 13.27
N GLY A 27 -13.57 -40.83 12.37
CA GLY A 27 -14.56 -41.17 11.36
C GLY A 27 -15.66 -42.02 11.97
N LEU A 28 -16.85 -41.94 11.38
CA LEU A 28 -17.86 -43.00 11.27
C LEU A 28 -18.95 -42.44 10.36
N GLY A 29 -19.25 -43.18 9.29
CA GLY A 29 -20.35 -42.85 8.39
C GLY A 29 -21.71 -43.18 9.03
N ALA A 30 -22.75 -42.50 8.56
CA ALA A 30 -24.10 -43.01 8.54
C ALA A 30 -24.89 -42.27 7.45
N THR A 31 -25.46 -43.04 6.52
CA THR A 31 -26.47 -42.63 5.55
C THR A 31 -27.87 -42.71 6.18
N TRP A 32 -28.86 -42.12 5.47
CA TRP A 32 -30.35 -42.17 5.60
C TRP A 32 -31.00 -40.89 6.14
N SER A 33 -32.24 -40.51 5.81
CA SER A 33 -33.13 -40.62 4.63
C SER A 33 -34.35 -39.72 4.93
N ARG A 34 -35.15 -39.38 3.92
CA ARG A 34 -36.39 -38.55 4.02
C ARG A 34 -37.47 -39.17 4.92
N ASN A 35 -38.05 -38.34 5.79
CA ASN A 35 -39.48 -38.18 6.16
C ASN A 35 -39.50 -37.11 7.28
N GLY A 36 -40.27 -36.01 7.24
CA GLY A 36 -41.72 -35.93 7.22
C GLY A 36 -42.25 -35.87 8.66
N GLY A 37 -42.44 -34.67 9.24
CA GLY A 37 -43.02 -34.51 10.59
C GLY A 37 -42.79 -33.14 11.22
N THR A 38 -43.88 -32.38 11.38
CA THR A 38 -43.99 -31.09 12.06
C THR A 38 -43.90 -31.22 13.59
N SER A 39 -42.97 -30.51 14.22
CA SER A 39 -43.08 -29.91 15.57
C SER A 39 -41.82 -29.10 15.86
N ALA A 40 -41.98 -27.81 16.13
CA ALA A 40 -40.90 -26.94 16.61
C ALA A 40 -40.46 -27.36 18.03
N PRO A 41 -39.15 -27.42 18.34
CA PRO A 41 -38.70 -27.46 19.72
C PRO A 41 -38.71 -26.05 20.33
N GLU A 42 -39.22 -25.93 21.55
CA GLU A 42 -39.15 -24.74 22.41
C GLU A 42 -37.68 -24.41 22.77
N PRO A 43 -37.35 -23.12 23.08
CA PRO A 43 -35.96 -22.71 23.24
C PRO A 43 -35.42 -23.11 24.61
N GLU A 44 -34.40 -23.96 24.62
CA GLU A 44 -33.56 -24.22 25.81
C GLU A 44 -32.59 -23.06 26.06
N GLU A 45 -32.33 -22.84 27.34
CA GLU A 45 -31.68 -21.68 27.97
C GLU A 45 -30.38 -21.19 27.32
N GLU A 46 -30.33 -19.87 27.14
CA GLU A 46 -29.16 -19.08 26.73
C GLU A 46 -27.96 -19.32 27.65
N THR A 47 -26.92 -19.96 27.13
CA THR A 47 -25.55 -19.76 27.61
C THR A 47 -24.83 -18.86 26.61
N GLY A 48 -24.46 -17.66 27.06
CA GLY A 48 -23.86 -16.59 26.27
C GLY A 48 -22.51 -16.96 25.64
N GLY A 49 -22.57 -17.70 24.53
CA GLY A 49 -21.51 -17.80 23.55
C GLY A 49 -21.68 -16.70 22.50
N LEU A 50 -20.64 -15.91 22.26
CA LEU A 50 -20.56 -15.05 21.09
C LEU A 50 -20.59 -15.95 19.85
N ASP A 51 -21.75 -16.05 19.20
CA ASP A 51 -21.90 -16.67 17.89
C ASP A 51 -21.10 -15.86 16.87
N VAL A 52 -19.87 -16.31 16.61
CA VAL A 52 -19.08 -15.81 15.49
C VAL A 52 -19.64 -16.45 14.23
N TRP A 53 -20.54 -15.74 13.56
CA TRP A 53 -20.96 -16.07 12.20
C TRP A 53 -19.78 -15.85 11.26
N VAL A 54 -19.04 -16.92 10.93
CA VAL A 54 -18.12 -16.91 9.79
C VAL A 54 -19.00 -16.86 8.54
N VAL A 55 -19.27 -15.67 8.03
CA VAL A 55 -20.01 -15.48 6.79
C VAL A 55 -19.16 -16.03 5.64
N GLY A 56 -19.45 -17.26 5.22
CA GLY A 56 -18.84 -17.85 4.03
C GLY A 56 -19.18 -16.99 2.81
N LEU A 57 -18.18 -16.40 2.17
CA LEU A 57 -18.36 -15.73 0.89
C LEU A 57 -18.78 -16.77 -0.14
N THR A 58 -20.01 -16.69 -0.63
CA THR A 58 -20.53 -17.54 -1.69
C THR A 58 -20.46 -16.81 -3.03
N ALA A 59 -20.61 -17.55 -4.14
CA ALA A 59 -20.69 -16.95 -5.48
C ALA A 59 -21.83 -15.92 -5.63
N SER A 60 -22.83 -15.94 -4.73
CA SER A 60 -23.94 -15.00 -4.65
C SER A 60 -23.70 -13.78 -3.75
N THR A 61 -22.62 -13.71 -2.98
CA THR A 61 -22.30 -12.51 -2.18
C THR A 61 -22.04 -11.31 -3.12
N PRO A 62 -22.68 -10.14 -2.91
CA PRO A 62 -22.49 -8.98 -3.77
C PRO A 62 -21.01 -8.58 -3.82
N ARG A 63 -20.56 -8.11 -5.00
CA ARG A 63 -19.15 -7.77 -5.27
C ARG A 63 -18.56 -6.82 -4.23
N GLU A 64 -19.35 -5.86 -3.76
CA GLU A 64 -18.99 -4.86 -2.76
C GLU A 64 -18.57 -5.49 -1.42
N TYR A 65 -19.28 -6.51 -0.95
CA TYR A 65 -18.91 -7.25 0.26
C TYR A 65 -17.77 -8.23 0.03
N ARG A 66 -17.63 -8.78 -1.19
CA ARG A 66 -16.48 -9.64 -1.53
C ARG A 66 -15.16 -8.85 -1.58
N LEU A 67 -15.23 -7.56 -1.98
CA LEU A 67 -14.11 -6.61 -1.94
C LEU A 67 -13.73 -6.20 -0.51
N MET A 68 -14.66 -6.25 0.45
CA MET A 68 -14.36 -5.97 1.88
C MET A 68 -13.50 -7.03 2.55
N PHE A 69 -13.38 -8.23 1.98
CA PHE A 69 -12.69 -9.37 2.59
C PHE A 69 -11.48 -9.89 1.81
N GLN A 70 -11.17 -9.32 0.65
CA GLN A 70 -9.93 -9.65 -0.07
C GLN A 70 -8.85 -8.62 0.23
N LEU A 71 -7.72 -9.11 0.73
CA LEU A 71 -6.53 -8.29 0.92
C LEU A 71 -6.10 -7.70 -0.43
N PHE A 72 -5.74 -6.43 -0.40
CA PHE A 72 -5.27 -5.68 -1.55
C PHE A 72 -3.77 -5.47 -1.45
N HIS A 73 -3.06 -6.05 -2.40
CA HIS A 73 -1.62 -6.02 -2.53
C HIS A 73 -1.24 -5.28 -3.81
N ALA A 74 -0.50 -4.19 -3.65
CA ALA A 74 -0.08 -3.35 -4.76
C ALA A 74 1.42 -3.11 -4.77
N ILE A 75 1.95 -2.86 -5.97
CA ILE A 75 3.35 -2.52 -6.19
C ILE A 75 3.42 -1.17 -6.90
N VAL A 76 4.35 -0.30 -6.51
CA VAL A 76 4.67 0.94 -7.24
C VAL A 76 6.04 0.82 -7.90
N MET A 77 6.05 0.97 -9.21
CA MET A 77 7.23 0.96 -10.07
C MET A 77 7.39 2.27 -10.82
N GLY A 78 8.61 2.48 -11.30
CA GLY A 78 8.98 3.62 -12.11
C GLY A 78 10.48 3.86 -12.04
N ALA A 79 10.97 4.69 -12.96
CA ALA A 79 12.38 5.04 -13.00
C ALA A 79 12.82 5.75 -11.70
N PRO A 80 14.13 5.74 -11.37
CA PRO A 80 14.68 6.67 -10.40
C PRO A 80 14.14 8.09 -10.64
N ALA A 81 13.74 8.79 -9.57
CA ALA A 81 13.15 10.14 -9.61
C ALA A 81 11.84 10.32 -10.42
N SER A 82 11.13 9.24 -10.77
CA SER A 82 9.80 9.33 -11.40
C SER A 82 8.68 9.87 -10.50
N GLY A 83 8.95 10.15 -9.21
CA GLY A 83 7.93 10.56 -8.23
C GLY A 83 7.28 9.40 -7.47
N LYS A 84 7.73 8.16 -7.71
CA LYS A 84 7.30 6.93 -7.01
C LYS A 84 7.11 7.09 -5.50
N GLY A 85 8.11 7.61 -4.78
CA GLY A 85 8.00 7.80 -3.32
C GLY A 85 6.88 8.76 -2.92
N THR A 86 6.69 9.85 -3.66
CA THR A 86 5.62 10.82 -3.42
C THR A 86 4.24 10.20 -3.68
N ILE A 87 4.09 9.46 -4.79
CA ILE A 87 2.85 8.72 -5.08
C ILE A 87 2.58 7.67 -4.01
N SER A 88 3.58 6.88 -3.59
CA SER A 88 3.45 5.89 -2.52
C SER A 88 2.98 6.53 -1.21
N SER A 89 3.56 7.67 -0.82
CA SER A 89 3.13 8.42 0.37
C SER A 89 1.68 8.88 0.26
N ARG A 90 1.25 9.38 -0.91
CA ARG A 90 -0.14 9.81 -1.13
C ARG A 90 -1.11 8.63 -1.09
N ILE A 91 -0.76 7.49 -1.70
CA ILE A 91 -1.55 6.26 -1.63
C ILE A 91 -1.79 5.87 -0.17
N VAL A 92 -0.74 5.79 0.63
CA VAL A 92 -0.81 5.36 2.04
C VAL A 92 -1.57 6.37 2.91
N SER A 93 -1.50 7.67 2.60
CA SER A 93 -2.28 8.68 3.32
C SER A 93 -3.78 8.68 2.98
N CYS A 94 -4.14 8.20 1.78
CA CYS A 94 -5.51 8.23 1.30
C CYS A 94 -6.23 6.89 1.44
N PHE A 95 -5.49 5.79 1.49
CA PHE A 95 -6.01 4.42 1.51
C PHE A 95 -5.34 3.62 2.63
N ASN A 96 -6.06 2.67 3.21
CA ASN A 96 -5.55 1.84 4.31
C ASN A 96 -4.58 0.75 3.81
N LEU A 97 -3.33 1.11 3.49
CA LEU A 97 -2.26 0.16 3.16
C LEU A 97 -1.01 0.36 4.02
N ASN A 98 -0.38 -0.75 4.38
CA ASN A 98 0.95 -0.76 4.97
C ASN A 98 2.01 -0.54 3.90
N HIS A 99 2.94 0.39 4.13
CA HIS A 99 3.97 0.73 3.16
C HIS A 99 5.29 -0.01 3.43
N ILE A 100 5.80 -0.73 2.42
CA ILE A 100 7.14 -1.30 2.45
C ILE A 100 7.99 -0.62 1.38
N SER A 101 8.88 0.29 1.80
CA SER A 101 9.91 0.88 0.93
C SER A 101 11.22 0.11 1.09
N THR A 102 11.55 -0.72 0.10
CA THR A 102 12.80 -1.50 0.14
C THR A 102 14.05 -0.62 0.13
N GLY A 103 13.96 0.55 -0.51
CA GLY A 103 15.04 1.52 -0.53
C GLY A 103 15.30 2.15 0.84
N ASP A 104 14.25 2.40 1.64
CA ASP A 104 14.41 2.95 2.99
C ASP A 104 14.79 1.86 4.00
N LEU A 105 14.28 0.63 3.84
CA LEU A 105 14.71 -0.53 4.63
C LEU A 105 16.21 -0.79 4.46
N LEU A 106 16.73 -0.79 3.23
CA LEU A 106 18.17 -0.92 3.00
C LEU A 106 18.96 0.20 3.68
N ARG A 107 18.46 1.44 3.64
CA ARG A 107 19.13 2.58 4.31
C ARG A 107 19.15 2.44 5.82
N LEU A 108 18.05 1.99 6.41
CA LEU A 108 17.98 1.66 7.83
C LEU A 108 19.00 0.56 8.19
N HIS A 109 19.13 -0.46 7.34
CA HIS A 109 20.13 -1.52 7.53
C HIS A 109 21.58 -1.00 7.45
N MET A 110 21.87 -0.08 6.52
CA MET A 110 23.17 0.59 6.36
C MET A 110 23.48 1.47 7.59
N GLU A 111 22.54 2.30 8.02
CA GLU A 111 22.67 3.18 9.19
C GLU A 111 22.94 2.38 10.46
N ASN A 112 22.20 1.29 10.67
CA ASN A 112 22.38 0.39 11.81
C ASN A 112 23.60 -0.55 11.69
N ARG A 113 24.37 -0.44 10.59
CA ARG A 113 25.59 -1.25 10.34
C ARG A 113 25.37 -2.77 10.49
N THR A 114 24.19 -3.25 10.10
CA THR A 114 23.89 -4.67 10.04
C THR A 114 24.73 -5.36 8.95
N ASP A 115 24.85 -6.68 8.97
CA ASP A 115 25.65 -7.39 7.95
C ASP A 115 25.11 -7.17 6.53
N LEU A 116 23.78 -7.19 6.36
CA LEU A 116 23.13 -6.78 5.11
C LEU A 116 23.45 -5.33 4.75
N GLY A 117 23.42 -4.43 5.74
CA GLY A 117 23.73 -3.02 5.57
C GLY A 117 25.13 -2.77 5.05
N LYS A 118 26.15 -3.41 5.62
CA LYS A 118 27.55 -3.27 5.18
C LYS A 118 27.72 -3.70 3.72
N ILE A 119 27.14 -4.84 3.34
CA ILE A 119 27.18 -5.34 1.96
C ILE A 119 26.43 -4.38 1.03
N ALA A 120 25.23 -3.94 1.44
CA ALA A 120 24.41 -3.04 0.63
C ALA A 120 25.06 -1.67 0.43
N GLU A 121 25.77 -1.15 1.44
CA GLU A 121 26.38 0.18 1.40
C GLU A 121 27.41 0.32 0.27
N GLU A 122 28.31 -0.65 0.12
CA GLU A 122 29.33 -0.62 -0.93
C GLU A 122 28.73 -0.73 -2.34
N ILE A 123 27.64 -1.48 -2.49
CA ILE A 123 26.96 -1.73 -3.77
C ILE A 123 26.10 -0.52 -4.16
N VAL A 124 25.30 -0.01 -3.22
CA VAL A 124 24.36 1.10 -3.44
C VAL A 124 25.10 2.40 -3.72
N LYS A 125 26.22 2.67 -3.03
CA LYS A 125 27.08 3.85 -3.33
C LYS A 125 27.59 3.85 -4.76
N LYS A 126 27.77 2.66 -5.37
CA LYS A 126 28.18 2.50 -6.78
C LYS A 126 27.00 2.50 -7.77
N GLY A 127 25.78 2.81 -7.31
CA GLY A 127 24.57 2.80 -8.13
C GLY A 127 24.13 1.40 -8.60
N GLN A 128 24.64 0.34 -7.98
CA GLN A 128 24.35 -1.06 -8.37
C GLN A 128 23.16 -1.61 -7.58
N LEU A 129 22.56 -2.68 -8.13
CA LEU A 129 21.52 -3.44 -7.45
C LEU A 129 22.13 -4.38 -6.41
N VAL A 130 21.55 -4.40 -5.21
CA VAL A 130 21.83 -5.43 -4.21
C VAL A 130 21.41 -6.79 -4.77
N PRO A 131 22.19 -7.87 -4.55
CA PRO A 131 21.87 -9.20 -5.08
C PRO A 131 20.44 -9.67 -4.78
N ASP A 132 19.82 -10.30 -5.77
CA ASP A 132 18.41 -10.72 -5.72
C ASP A 132 18.09 -11.59 -4.50
N ASP A 133 18.96 -12.54 -4.14
CA ASP A 133 18.76 -13.43 -2.99
C ASP A 133 18.68 -12.68 -1.65
N LEU A 134 19.45 -11.60 -1.51
CA LEU A 134 19.42 -10.77 -0.30
C LEU A 134 18.14 -9.93 -0.27
N MET A 135 17.74 -9.40 -1.42
CA MET A 135 16.51 -8.59 -1.54
C MET A 135 15.25 -9.43 -1.30
N LEU A 136 15.19 -10.64 -1.87
CA LEU A 136 14.08 -11.58 -1.66
C LEU A 136 13.93 -11.93 -0.18
N LYS A 137 15.02 -12.31 0.50
CA LYS A 137 14.99 -12.60 1.94
C LYS A 137 14.53 -11.41 2.78
N LEU A 138 14.98 -10.20 2.43
CA LEU A 138 14.56 -8.98 3.12
C LEU A 138 13.05 -8.74 2.96
N VAL A 139 12.55 -8.79 1.72
CA VAL A 139 11.14 -8.52 1.41
C VAL A 139 10.22 -9.58 1.98
N GLU A 140 10.57 -10.86 1.86
CA GLU A 140 9.79 -11.97 2.43
C GLU A 140 9.65 -11.84 3.95
N LYS A 141 10.72 -11.43 4.64
CA LYS A 141 10.66 -11.20 6.08
C LYS A 141 9.69 -10.08 6.44
N GLU A 142 9.65 -8.99 5.67
CA GLU A 142 8.74 -7.86 5.94
C GLU A 142 7.29 -8.19 5.57
N LEU A 143 7.05 -8.84 4.42
CA LEU A 143 5.71 -9.26 4.00
C LEU A 143 5.11 -10.29 4.96
N SER A 144 5.92 -11.18 5.55
CA SER A 144 5.42 -12.17 6.52
C SER A 144 4.77 -11.54 7.76
N LYS A 145 5.13 -10.30 8.10
CA LYS A 145 4.53 -9.53 9.20
C LYS A 145 3.17 -8.94 8.83
N LEU A 146 2.82 -8.92 7.55
CA LEU A 146 1.64 -8.26 6.98
C LEU A 146 0.71 -9.24 6.25
N SER A 147 0.82 -10.55 6.51
CA SER A 147 0.08 -11.60 5.79
C SER A 147 -1.45 -11.49 5.86
N SER A 148 -1.98 -10.66 6.78
CA SER A 148 -3.40 -10.40 6.99
C SER A 148 -3.79 -8.94 6.75
N ALA A 149 -2.97 -8.17 6.02
CA ALA A 149 -3.17 -6.74 5.82
C ALA A 149 -2.94 -6.31 4.37
N ASN A 150 -3.60 -5.23 3.97
CA ASN A 150 -3.31 -4.58 2.70
C ASN A 150 -1.91 -3.95 2.74
N TRP A 151 -1.18 -4.03 1.64
CA TRP A 151 0.16 -3.46 1.57
C TRP A 151 0.48 -2.87 0.19
N LEU A 152 1.40 -1.92 0.23
CA LEU A 152 2.01 -1.26 -0.92
C LEU A 152 3.51 -1.50 -0.87
N LEU A 153 4.05 -2.15 -1.90
CA LEU A 153 5.47 -2.39 -2.05
C LEU A 153 6.09 -1.35 -2.99
N ASP A 154 7.04 -0.57 -2.48
CA ASP A 154 7.78 0.45 -3.24
C ASP A 154 9.24 0.00 -3.46
N GLY A 155 9.63 -0.03 -4.73
CA GLY A 155 11.02 -0.19 -5.13
C GLY A 155 11.49 -1.65 -5.22
N PHE A 156 10.57 -2.61 -5.11
CA PHE A 156 10.75 -4.02 -5.40
C PHE A 156 9.49 -4.56 -6.10
N PRO A 157 9.60 -5.47 -7.06
CA PRO A 157 10.83 -6.03 -7.63
C PRO A 157 11.55 -5.04 -8.58
N ARG A 158 12.83 -5.28 -8.84
CA ARG A 158 13.67 -4.53 -9.80
C ARG A 158 14.26 -5.37 -10.92
N THR A 159 14.20 -6.69 -10.79
CA THR A 159 14.61 -7.65 -11.81
C THR A 159 13.44 -8.58 -12.13
N LYS A 160 13.43 -9.15 -13.34
CA LYS A 160 12.43 -10.16 -13.72
C LYS A 160 12.41 -11.33 -12.73
N PHE A 161 13.58 -11.81 -12.33
CA PHE A 161 13.70 -12.93 -11.38
C PHE A 161 13.03 -12.62 -10.04
N GLN A 162 13.25 -11.44 -9.48
CA GLN A 162 12.55 -10.99 -8.26
C GLN A 162 11.02 -10.98 -8.46
N GLY A 163 10.54 -10.49 -9.62
CA GLY A 163 9.12 -10.48 -9.95
C GLY A 163 8.51 -11.88 -10.06
N GLU A 164 9.20 -12.81 -10.72
CA GLU A 164 8.75 -14.20 -10.83
C GLU A 164 8.67 -14.89 -9.46
N GLN A 165 9.64 -14.65 -8.57
CA GLN A 165 9.61 -15.21 -7.23
C GLN A 165 8.50 -14.61 -6.38
N LEU A 166 8.24 -13.30 -6.50
CA LEU A 166 7.16 -12.64 -5.79
C LEU A 166 5.79 -13.18 -6.21
N LEU A 167 5.53 -13.29 -7.52
CA LEU A 167 4.25 -13.78 -8.05
C LEU A 167 3.96 -15.26 -7.69
N LYS A 168 4.99 -16.05 -7.38
CA LYS A 168 4.81 -17.44 -6.90
C LYS A 168 4.34 -17.50 -5.45
N LYS A 169 4.63 -16.47 -4.65
CA LYS A 169 4.39 -16.45 -3.20
C LYS A 169 3.20 -15.59 -2.82
N GLU A 170 2.98 -14.50 -3.54
CA GLU A 170 1.99 -13.48 -3.21
C GLU A 170 1.02 -13.26 -4.37
N HIS A 171 -0.26 -13.11 -4.04
CA HIS A 171 -1.25 -12.60 -4.99
C HIS A 171 -1.13 -11.08 -5.07
N ILE A 172 -0.93 -10.55 -6.28
CA ILE A 172 -0.79 -9.10 -6.53
C ILE A 172 -2.00 -8.61 -7.31
N ASN A 173 -2.68 -7.59 -6.80
CA ASN A 173 -3.87 -7.04 -7.45
C ASN A 173 -3.51 -6.05 -8.55
N VAL A 174 -2.52 -5.19 -8.30
CA VAL A 174 -2.09 -4.17 -9.26
C VAL A 174 -0.60 -3.86 -9.11
N VAL A 175 0.05 -3.64 -10.24
CA VAL A 175 1.36 -3.01 -10.35
C VAL A 175 1.19 -1.65 -11.03
N ILE A 176 1.37 -0.58 -10.27
CA ILE A 176 1.30 0.81 -10.72
C ILE A 176 2.66 1.19 -11.28
N ASN A 177 2.73 1.55 -12.56
CA ASN A 177 3.97 2.00 -13.19
C ASN A 177 3.88 3.47 -13.58
N LEU A 178 4.83 4.27 -13.08
CA LEU A 178 4.93 5.69 -13.38
C LEU A 178 5.84 5.90 -14.59
N VAL A 179 5.24 6.33 -15.70
CA VAL A 179 5.93 6.57 -16.97
C VAL A 179 6.21 8.07 -17.11
N VAL A 180 7.42 8.45 -16.77
CA VAL A 180 7.91 9.84 -16.85
C VAL A 180 8.99 9.92 -17.94
N PRO A 181 8.99 10.96 -18.79
CA PRO A 181 10.04 11.16 -19.80
C PRO A 181 11.46 11.20 -19.21
N TYR A 182 12.43 10.69 -19.98
CA TYR A 182 13.82 10.51 -19.52
C TYR A 182 14.55 11.84 -19.23
N ASP A 183 14.33 12.85 -20.07
CA ASP A 183 14.81 14.22 -19.89
C ASP A 183 14.32 14.82 -18.56
N VAL A 184 13.02 14.68 -18.27
CA VAL A 184 12.43 15.12 -16.99
C VAL A 184 13.07 14.37 -15.81
N ILE A 185 13.31 13.06 -15.94
CA ILE A 185 13.97 12.27 -14.88
C ILE A 185 15.38 12.80 -14.61
N LEU A 186 16.18 13.07 -15.65
CA LEU A 186 17.55 13.57 -15.49
C LEU A 186 17.60 14.89 -14.72
N GLU A 187 16.73 15.85 -15.08
CA GLU A 187 16.62 17.13 -14.38
C GLU A 187 16.25 16.95 -12.90
N ARG A 188 15.32 16.02 -12.61
CA ARG A 188 14.85 15.76 -11.25
C ARG A 188 15.90 15.18 -10.33
N VAL A 189 16.82 14.38 -10.85
CA VAL A 189 17.80 13.75 -9.97
C VAL A 189 18.83 14.77 -9.47
N GLN A 190 19.26 15.70 -10.32
CA GLN A 190 20.29 16.71 -9.97
C GLN A 190 19.83 17.66 -8.86
N GLY A 191 18.53 17.89 -8.73
CA GLY A 191 17.95 18.84 -7.78
C GLY A 191 17.43 18.23 -6.47
N ARG A 192 17.60 16.92 -6.21
CA ARG A 192 16.88 16.24 -5.11
C ARG A 192 17.50 16.52 -3.74
N TRP A 193 16.66 16.95 -2.80
CA TRP A 193 16.98 17.16 -1.39
C TRP A 193 16.00 16.39 -0.50
N ILE A 194 16.43 15.93 0.66
CA ILE A 194 15.60 15.10 1.54
C ILE A 194 15.78 15.51 2.99
N HIS A 195 14.66 15.59 3.70
CA HIS A 195 14.65 15.72 5.15
C HIS A 195 14.63 14.31 5.78
N LEU A 196 15.72 13.91 6.44
CA LEU A 196 15.92 12.52 6.91
C LEU A 196 14.81 12.04 7.86
N GLN A 197 14.46 12.83 8.87
CA GLN A 197 13.54 12.40 9.91
C GLN A 197 12.12 12.16 9.38
N SER A 198 11.68 13.01 8.44
CA SER A 198 10.31 12.95 7.90
C SER A 198 10.18 12.18 6.60
N GLY A 199 11.28 11.95 5.88
CA GLY A 199 11.28 11.43 4.52
C GLY A 199 10.78 12.41 3.45
N ARG A 200 10.46 13.67 3.79
CA ARG A 200 10.04 14.68 2.82
C ARG A 200 11.12 14.92 1.77
N VAL A 201 10.70 15.02 0.52
CA VAL A 201 11.57 15.21 -0.64
C VAL A 201 11.29 16.57 -1.27
N TYR A 202 12.37 17.32 -1.45
CA TYR A 202 12.40 18.61 -2.11
C TYR A 202 13.15 18.49 -3.43
N ASN A 203 12.84 19.37 -4.36
CA ASN A 203 13.60 19.50 -5.59
C ASN A 203 13.79 20.97 -5.95
N SER A 204 15.03 21.36 -6.28
CA SER A 204 15.38 22.74 -6.59
C SER A 204 14.55 23.40 -7.71
N THR A 205 13.95 22.65 -8.63
CA THR A 205 13.22 23.21 -9.78
C THR A 205 11.71 23.28 -9.61
N PHE A 206 11.06 22.28 -9.01
CA PHE A 206 9.59 22.20 -8.95
C PHE A 206 8.98 22.15 -7.54
N ASN A 207 9.75 21.73 -6.54
CA ASN A 207 9.31 21.70 -5.14
C ASN A 207 10.46 22.18 -4.25
N ALA A 208 10.91 23.41 -4.51
CA ALA A 208 12.03 24.01 -3.80
C ALA A 208 11.59 24.32 -2.37
N PRO A 209 12.45 24.09 -1.37
CA PRO A 209 12.14 24.52 -0.01
C PRO A 209 12.02 26.04 0.04
N LYS A 210 11.17 26.56 0.92
CA LYS A 210 10.99 28.00 1.16
C LYS A 210 12.31 28.68 1.51
N VAL A 211 13.18 27.97 2.24
CA VAL A 211 14.54 28.38 2.56
C VAL A 211 15.51 27.33 2.06
N GLN A 212 16.51 27.75 1.29
CA GLN A 212 17.47 26.83 0.68
C GLN A 212 18.16 25.94 1.73
N GLY A 213 18.10 24.63 1.52
CA GLY A 213 18.74 23.64 2.39
C GLY A 213 18.01 23.36 3.70
N VAL A 214 16.77 23.85 3.87
CA VAL A 214 16.00 23.73 5.12
C VAL A 214 14.61 23.15 4.86
N ASP A 215 14.14 22.27 5.73
CA ASP A 215 12.80 21.70 5.68
C ASP A 215 11.73 22.73 6.07
N ASP A 216 10.66 22.82 5.27
CA ASP A 216 9.62 23.84 5.42
C ASP A 216 8.76 23.72 6.69
N ILE A 217 8.75 22.54 7.32
CA ILE A 217 7.90 22.24 8.48
C ILE A 217 8.73 22.28 9.76
N THR A 218 9.88 21.60 9.78
CA THR A 218 10.70 21.47 11.00
C THR A 218 11.79 22.53 11.10
N GLY A 219 12.19 23.16 9.99
CA GLY A 219 13.35 24.05 9.96
C GLY A 219 14.69 23.33 10.07
N GLU A 220 14.70 22.00 9.98
CA GLU A 220 15.93 21.19 10.04
C GLU A 220 16.65 21.14 8.68
N GLN A 221 17.93 20.76 8.68
CA GLN A 221 18.73 20.70 7.46
C GLN A 221 18.27 19.60 6.50
N LEU A 222 18.18 19.94 5.23
CA LEU A 222 18.03 19.00 4.14
C LEU A 222 19.40 18.45 3.73
N ILE A 223 19.42 17.19 3.33
CA ILE A 223 20.63 16.55 2.82
C ILE A 223 20.41 15.99 1.41
N GLN A 224 21.50 15.86 0.67
CA GLN A 224 21.55 15.03 -0.52
C GLN A 224 22.09 13.66 -0.15
N ARG A 225 21.52 12.59 -0.71
CA ARG A 225 21.99 11.24 -0.39
C ARG A 225 23.31 10.95 -1.12
N PRO A 226 24.22 10.15 -0.53
CA PRO A 226 25.46 9.77 -1.21
C PRO A 226 25.23 9.04 -2.55
N ASP A 227 24.10 8.34 -2.72
CA ASP A 227 23.72 7.64 -3.95
C ASP A 227 22.94 8.49 -4.96
N ASP A 228 22.78 9.79 -4.71
CA ASP A 228 22.20 10.76 -5.63
C ASP A 228 23.30 11.56 -6.39
N GLN A 229 24.58 11.15 -6.30
CA GLN A 229 25.68 11.70 -7.11
C GLN A 229 25.48 11.41 -8.61
N PRO A 230 25.86 12.32 -9.53
CA PRO A 230 25.59 12.18 -10.97
C PRO A 230 26.00 10.82 -11.57
N GLU A 231 27.17 10.30 -11.19
CA GLU A 231 27.69 9.03 -11.70
C GLU A 231 26.88 7.84 -11.20
N ALA A 232 26.51 7.82 -9.91
CA ALA A 232 25.69 6.77 -9.31
C ALA A 232 24.28 6.77 -9.91
N VAL A 233 23.74 7.95 -10.18
CA VAL A 233 22.44 8.16 -10.79
C VAL A 233 22.40 7.67 -12.22
N LYS A 234 23.40 8.04 -13.02
CA LYS A 234 23.54 7.57 -14.40
C LYS A 234 23.54 6.04 -14.44
N LYS A 235 24.34 5.42 -13.57
CA LYS A 235 24.41 3.96 -13.46
C LYS A 235 23.10 3.32 -12.98
N ARG A 236 22.34 3.98 -12.10
CA ARG A 236 20.99 3.54 -11.70
C ARG A 236 20.01 3.59 -12.86
N LEU A 237 20.07 4.63 -13.70
CA LEU A 237 19.23 4.75 -14.89
C LEU A 237 19.60 3.71 -15.94
N GLU A 238 20.89 3.48 -16.17
CA GLU A 238 21.39 2.42 -17.06
C GLU A 238 20.89 1.05 -16.59
N ASN A 239 21.09 0.71 -15.31
CA ASN A 239 20.62 -0.55 -14.75
C ASN A 239 19.09 -0.69 -14.89
N TYR A 240 18.34 0.37 -14.58
CA TYR A 240 16.89 0.38 -14.75
C TYR A 240 16.48 0.12 -16.21
N SER A 241 17.12 0.77 -17.19
CA SER A 241 16.81 0.56 -18.60
C SER A 241 17.06 -0.89 -19.07
N GLN A 242 18.02 -1.58 -18.45
CA GLN A 242 18.35 -2.97 -18.78
C GLN A 242 17.40 -3.97 -18.10
N THR A 243 16.94 -3.69 -16.88
CA THR A 243 16.16 -4.66 -16.09
C THR A 243 14.65 -4.41 -16.10
N ALA A 244 14.20 -3.19 -16.42
CA ALA A 244 12.80 -2.81 -16.33
C ALA A 244 11.93 -3.48 -17.39
N GLN A 245 12.35 -3.51 -18.66
CA GLN A 245 11.51 -4.02 -19.75
C GLN A 245 11.10 -5.48 -19.54
N PRO A 246 12.01 -6.43 -19.22
CA PRO A 246 11.61 -7.81 -18.98
C PRO A 246 10.66 -7.99 -17.77
N LEU A 247 10.73 -7.08 -16.80
CA LEU A 247 9.85 -7.06 -15.64
C LEU A 247 8.46 -6.50 -15.98
N PHE A 248 8.40 -5.46 -16.82
CA PHE A 248 7.14 -4.91 -17.32
C PHE A 248 6.39 -5.93 -18.16
N ASP A 249 7.10 -6.64 -19.03
CA ASP A 249 6.51 -7.67 -19.88
C ASP A 249 5.88 -8.79 -19.03
N LEU A 250 6.58 -9.25 -17.98
CA LEU A 250 6.05 -10.21 -17.01
C LEU A 250 4.72 -9.75 -16.38
N PHE A 251 4.65 -8.52 -15.90
CA PHE A 251 3.43 -8.00 -15.25
C PHE A 251 2.31 -7.65 -16.23
N ARG A 252 2.67 -7.29 -17.47
CA ARG A 252 1.71 -7.05 -18.54
C ARG A 252 1.07 -8.35 -19.01
N GLU A 253 1.86 -9.42 -19.16
CA GLU A 253 1.37 -10.77 -19.47
C GLU A 253 0.45 -11.31 -18.36
N ALA A 254 0.75 -11.00 -17.09
CA ALA A 254 -0.10 -11.33 -15.96
C ALA A 254 -1.37 -10.45 -15.86
N GLY A 255 -1.51 -9.39 -16.67
CA GLY A 255 -2.70 -8.52 -16.68
C GLY A 255 -2.83 -7.58 -15.47
N ILE A 256 -1.76 -7.40 -14.70
CA ILE A 256 -1.77 -6.61 -13.44
C ILE A 256 -1.02 -5.28 -13.56
N LEU A 257 -0.32 -5.03 -14.67
CA LEU A 257 0.40 -3.77 -14.91
C LEU A 257 -0.54 -2.65 -15.36
N LYS A 258 -0.48 -1.51 -14.68
CA LYS A 258 -1.17 -0.26 -15.06
C LYS A 258 -0.19 0.90 -15.19
N ASP A 259 -0.07 1.41 -16.41
CA ASP A 259 0.79 2.56 -16.73
C ASP A 259 0.08 3.89 -16.48
N PHE A 260 0.78 4.83 -15.84
CA PHE A 260 0.36 6.20 -15.63
C PHE A 260 1.41 7.16 -16.18
N HIS A 261 1.04 7.87 -17.24
CA HIS A 261 1.90 8.82 -17.92
C HIS A 261 1.70 10.23 -17.36
N GLY A 262 2.81 10.95 -17.24
CA GLY A 262 2.82 12.37 -16.93
C GLY A 262 4.24 12.89 -16.75
N THR A 263 4.40 14.20 -16.80
CA THR A 263 5.67 14.84 -16.44
C THR A 263 5.72 15.16 -14.97
N GLU A 264 4.59 15.51 -14.35
CA GLU A 264 4.48 15.96 -12.96
C GLU A 264 3.69 14.99 -12.06
N THR A 265 4.10 14.89 -10.79
CA THR A 265 3.41 14.03 -9.83
C THR A 265 1.97 14.48 -9.58
N ASP A 266 1.69 15.79 -9.63
CA ASP A 266 0.35 16.35 -9.44
C ASP A 266 -0.59 16.09 -10.63
N GLU A 267 -0.03 15.86 -11.81
CA GLU A 267 -0.79 15.40 -12.99
C GLU A 267 -1.10 13.90 -12.92
N ILE A 268 -0.14 13.11 -12.42
CA ILE A 268 -0.25 11.65 -12.31
C ILE A 268 -1.19 11.24 -11.17
N TRP A 269 -1.11 11.94 -10.03
CA TRP A 269 -1.77 11.54 -8.79
C TRP A 269 -3.31 11.36 -8.92
N PRO A 270 -4.08 12.31 -9.51
CA PRO A 270 -5.52 12.14 -9.64
C PRO A 270 -5.90 10.87 -10.39
N LYS A 271 -5.15 10.52 -11.45
CA LYS A 271 -5.37 9.29 -12.24
C LYS A 271 -5.14 8.04 -11.41
N VAL A 272 -4.07 8.02 -10.60
CA VAL A 272 -3.76 6.91 -9.68
C VAL A 272 -4.83 6.79 -8.59
N TYR A 273 -5.24 7.92 -8.01
CA TYR A 273 -6.25 7.98 -6.96
C TYR A 273 -7.60 7.43 -7.44
N GLU A 274 -8.09 7.90 -8.59
CA GLU A 274 -9.34 7.43 -9.18
C GLU A 274 -9.28 5.92 -9.49
N TYR A 275 -8.18 5.47 -10.10
CA TYR A 275 -8.00 4.05 -10.41
C TYR A 275 -8.02 3.17 -9.16
N LEU A 276 -7.29 3.55 -8.10
CA LEU A 276 -7.30 2.82 -6.83
C LEU A 276 -8.63 2.92 -6.09
N GLY A 277 -9.35 4.03 -6.23
CA GLY A 277 -10.69 4.21 -5.67
C GLY A 277 -11.72 3.19 -6.16
N SER A 278 -11.47 2.55 -7.31
CA SER A 278 -12.31 1.44 -7.81
C SER A 278 -12.09 0.11 -7.09
N TYR A 279 -10.98 -0.02 -6.35
CA TYR A 279 -10.62 -1.22 -5.58
C TYR A 279 -10.68 -1.00 -4.06
N LEU A 280 -10.32 0.20 -3.63
CA LEU A 280 -10.10 0.56 -2.23
C LEU A 280 -11.00 1.70 -1.82
N ARG A 281 -11.54 1.62 -0.60
CA ARG A 281 -12.26 2.73 0.00
C ARG A 281 -11.25 3.78 0.54
N PRO A 282 -11.39 5.06 0.17
CA PRO A 282 -10.62 6.13 0.80
C PRO A 282 -10.87 6.26 2.31
N LEU A 283 -9.83 6.60 3.08
CA LEU A 283 -9.86 6.71 4.55
C LEU A 283 -10.79 7.81 5.10
N TRP A 284 -11.10 8.82 4.29
CA TRP A 284 -11.89 9.99 4.68
C TRP A 284 -13.40 9.82 4.40
N LEU A 285 -13.79 8.74 3.74
CA LEU A 285 -15.21 8.38 3.65
C LEU A 285 -15.65 7.80 5.00
N PRO A 286 -16.72 8.32 5.63
CA PRO A 286 -17.21 7.78 6.89
C PRO A 286 -17.53 6.30 6.75
N GLU A 287 -17.32 5.53 7.82
CA GLU A 287 -17.88 4.19 7.93
C GLU A 287 -19.38 4.33 7.73
N LEU A 288 -19.92 3.78 6.63
CA LEU A 288 -21.36 3.61 6.51
C LEU A 288 -21.79 2.80 7.73
N PRO A 289 -22.73 3.28 8.56
CA PRO A 289 -23.27 2.47 9.62
C PRO A 289 -23.89 1.24 8.96
N ILE A 290 -23.28 0.07 9.19
CA ILE A 290 -23.87 -1.19 8.82
C ILE A 290 -24.93 -1.47 9.88
N GLU A 291 -26.11 -0.85 9.75
CA GLU A 291 -27.28 -1.33 10.44
C GLU A 291 -27.74 -2.60 9.72
N PHE A 292 -27.62 -3.75 10.40
CA PHE A 292 -28.03 -5.07 9.90
C PHE A 292 -29.57 -5.28 9.91
N SER A 293 -30.34 -4.20 9.87
CA SER A 293 -31.79 -4.25 9.75
C SER A 293 -32.21 -3.49 8.50
N ASP A 294 -32.85 -4.21 7.59
CA ASP A 294 -33.64 -3.71 6.46
C ASP A 294 -32.85 -3.34 5.19
N VAL A 295 -32.35 -4.38 4.51
CA VAL A 295 -32.17 -4.32 3.06
C VAL A 295 -33.55 -4.24 2.40
N SER A 296 -34.02 -3.03 2.14
CA SER A 296 -35.03 -2.77 1.12
C SER A 296 -34.35 -2.18 -0.12
N PHE A 297 -34.58 -2.84 -1.26
CA PHE A 297 -34.05 -2.51 -2.57
C PHE A 297 -34.73 -1.25 -3.10
N GLU A 298 -34.12 -0.09 -2.90
CA GLU A 298 -34.30 1.14 -3.68
C GLU A 298 -33.42 2.20 -3.03
N TYR A 299 -32.34 2.67 -3.70
CA TYR A 299 -31.69 3.98 -3.53
C TYR A 299 -30.23 3.93 -4.05
N LEU A 300 -30.08 4.04 -5.37
CA LEU A 300 -28.81 4.43 -6.00
C LEU A 300 -29.10 5.31 -7.23
N GLU A 301 -29.74 6.46 -7.06
CA GLU A 301 -29.86 7.44 -8.16
C GLU A 301 -29.17 8.78 -7.91
N HIS A 302 -28.74 9.14 -6.70
CA HIS A 302 -28.11 10.44 -6.47
C HIS A 302 -26.96 10.41 -5.46
N THR A 303 -25.79 9.94 -5.88
CA THR A 303 -24.54 10.24 -5.17
C THR A 303 -23.65 11.10 -6.05
N ILE A 304 -23.77 12.41 -5.84
CA ILE A 304 -22.87 13.43 -6.40
C ILE A 304 -21.46 13.14 -5.84
N ILE A 305 -20.53 12.81 -6.73
CA ILE A 305 -19.11 12.67 -6.41
C ILE A 305 -18.57 14.10 -6.20
N PRO A 306 -18.09 14.49 -5.00
CA PRO A 306 -17.40 15.76 -4.86
C PRO A 306 -16.02 15.62 -5.48
N LEU A 307 -15.77 16.40 -6.54
CA LEU A 307 -14.43 16.63 -7.08
C LEU A 307 -13.63 17.40 -6.01
N CYS A 308 -12.73 16.74 -5.29
CA CYS A 308 -11.86 17.44 -4.34
C CYS A 308 -10.63 18.04 -5.04
N ILE A 309 -10.67 19.37 -5.16
CA ILE A 309 -9.51 20.23 -5.46
C ILE A 309 -8.61 20.27 -4.22
N TRP A 310 -7.33 19.99 -4.39
CA TRP A 310 -6.30 20.10 -3.35
C TRP A 310 -6.04 21.57 -2.97
N ARG A 311 -6.10 21.91 -1.67
CA ARG A 311 -5.51 23.15 -1.13
C ARG A 311 -4.65 22.83 0.10
N PRO A 312 -3.46 23.42 0.23
CA PRO A 312 -2.64 23.30 1.42
C PRO A 312 -3.23 24.13 2.57
N SER A 313 -3.20 23.56 3.77
CA SER A 313 -3.76 24.08 5.01
C SER A 313 -3.08 25.37 5.50
N GLY A 314 -3.86 26.45 5.71
CA GLY A 314 -3.37 27.66 6.38
C GLY A 314 -4.19 28.96 6.27
N ASP A 315 -5.44 28.97 5.79
CA ASP A 315 -6.21 30.21 5.60
C ASP A 315 -7.41 30.30 6.58
N PRO A 316 -7.42 31.21 7.57
CA PRO A 316 -8.44 31.26 8.63
C PRO A 316 -9.73 32.01 8.24
N GLY A 317 -10.21 31.85 7.00
CA GLY A 317 -11.29 32.70 6.47
C GLY A 317 -12.32 32.02 5.56
N PHE A 318 -12.62 30.73 5.72
CA PHE A 318 -13.61 30.04 4.86
C PHE A 318 -14.94 29.77 5.59
N ASP A 319 -16.02 30.40 5.10
CA ASP A 319 -17.41 30.14 5.50
C ASP A 319 -18.01 29.04 4.61
N PRO A 320 -18.42 27.89 5.17
CA PRO A 320 -18.98 26.76 4.41
C PRO A 320 -20.35 27.02 3.76
N LYS A 321 -20.96 28.21 3.91
CA LYS A 321 -22.28 28.54 3.34
C LYS A 321 -22.30 28.97 1.87
N LEU A 322 -21.18 29.01 1.16
CA LEU A 322 -21.12 29.47 -0.25
C LEU A 322 -21.24 28.37 -1.32
N LEU A 323 -21.52 27.12 -0.95
CA LEU A 323 -21.67 26.00 -1.91
C LEU A 323 -23.13 25.55 -2.10
N SER A 324 -24.08 26.49 -2.10
CA SER A 324 -25.39 26.28 -2.71
C SER A 324 -25.64 27.35 -3.76
N LEU A 325 -25.29 27.06 -5.02
CA LEU A 325 -25.95 27.54 -6.25
C LEU A 325 -25.08 27.17 -7.47
N ALA A 326 -25.73 26.51 -8.44
CA ALA A 326 -25.26 25.99 -9.73
C ALA A 326 -24.65 24.58 -9.70
#